data_AF-A0A4Y2LB85-F1
#
_entry.id   AF-A0A4Y2LB85-F1
#
_cell.length_a   1.000
_cell.length_b   1.000
_cell.length_c   1.000
_cell.angle_alpha   90.00
_cell.angle_beta   90.00
_cell.angle_gamma   90.00
#
_symmetry.space_group_name_H-M   'P 1'
#
loop_
_entity.id
_entity.type
_entity.pdbx_description
1 polymer ?
#
loop_
_entity_poly.entity_id
_entity_poly.type
_entity_poly.pdbx_seq_one_letter_code
_entity_poly.pdbx_strand_id
1 'polypeptide(L)'
;NFRKLVAFYTEREREDRALRRKMLIASKKRLLAVHENQRDKQLCSYICRIRRYGTFSITAFRIVTATQNVTPQILENTWREIEFRLDGSRATKGSHVQIH
;
A
#
# COMPACT_ATOMS: atom_id res chain seq x y z
N ASN A 1 22.11 -48.65 26.82
CA ASN A 1 21.84 -47.36 27.48
C ASN A 1 20.77 -46.57 26.71
N PHE A 2 19.49 -46.92 26.90
CA PHE A 2 18.35 -46.39 26.14
C PHE A 2 18.22 -44.86 26.19
N ARG A 3 18.62 -44.25 27.31
CA ARG A 3 18.63 -42.78 27.50
C ARG A 3 19.43 -42.02 26.44
N LYS A 4 20.60 -42.56 26.04
CA LYS A 4 21.47 -41.93 25.03
C LYS A 4 20.86 -42.02 23.63
N LEU A 5 20.16 -43.12 23.35
CA LEU A 5 19.50 -43.36 22.07
C LEU A 5 18.31 -42.41 21.88
N VAL A 6 17.46 -42.25 22.90
CA VAL A 6 16.33 -41.31 22.87
C VAL A 6 16.81 -39.87 22.69
N ALA A 7 17.86 -39.45 23.42
CA ALA A 7 18.44 -38.12 23.27
C ALA A 7 18.90 -37.85 21.82
N PHE A 8 19.60 -38.80 21.21
CA PHE A 8 20.07 -38.70 19.83
C PHE A 8 18.94 -38.51 18.81
N TYR A 9 17.85 -39.29 18.92
CA TYR A 9 16.69 -39.13 18.03
C TYR A 9 15.98 -37.79 18.25
N THR A 10 15.86 -37.32 19.49
CA THR A 10 15.23 -36.02 19.78
C THR A 10 16.06 -34.82 19.29
N GLU A 11 17.39 -34.91 19.31
CA GLU A 11 18.27 -33.87 18.77
C GLU A 11 18.16 -33.79 17.25
N ARG A 12 18.19 -34.93 16.55
CA ARG A 12 18.01 -34.98 15.09
C ARG A 12 16.66 -34.40 14.65
N GLU A 13 15.58 -34.66 15.40
CA GLU A 13 14.28 -34.03 15.13
C GLU A 13 14.27 -32.51 15.37
N ARG A 14 15.00 -32.01 16.37
CA ARG A 14 15.15 -30.56 16.58
C ARG A 14 15.91 -29.92 15.44
N GLU A 15 16.97 -30.57 14.95
CA GLU A 15 17.75 -30.12 13.80
C GLU A 15 16.89 -30.07 12.54
N ASP A 16 16.08 -31.10 12.26
CA ASP A 16 15.17 -31.10 11.11
C ASP A 16 14.12 -29.97 11.21
N ARG A 17 13.55 -29.76 12.40
CA ARG A 17 12.65 -28.62 12.67
C ARG A 17 13.34 -27.27 12.49
N ALA A 18 14.58 -27.13 12.94
CA ALA A 18 15.36 -25.92 12.77
C ALA A 18 15.70 -25.65 11.30
N LEU A 19 16.03 -26.70 10.54
CA LEU A 19 16.28 -26.63 9.10
C LEU A 19 15.03 -26.18 8.34
N ARG A 20 13.87 -26.80 8.61
CA ARG A 20 12.58 -26.40 8.01
C ARG A 20 12.24 -24.93 8.31
N ARG A 21 12.46 -24.47 9.55
CA ARG A 21 12.26 -23.06 9.92
C ARG A 21 13.19 -22.13 9.15
N LYS A 22 14.48 -22.47 9.01
CA LYS A 22 15.44 -21.68 8.22
C LYS A 22 15.02 -21.58 6.76
N MET A 23 14.57 -22.69 6.16
CA MET A 23 14.09 -22.71 4.77
C MET A 23 12.83 -21.85 4.61
N LEU A 24 11.88 -21.91 5.54
CA LEU A 24 10.67 -21.09 5.49
C LEU A 24 10.99 -19.59 5.55
N ILE A 25 11.91 -19.18 6.44
CA ILE A 25 12.38 -17.80 6.54
C ILE A 25 13.05 -17.35 5.23
N ALA A 26 13.91 -18.20 4.66
CA ALA A 26 14.57 -17.90 3.40
C ALA A 26 13.56 -17.73 2.24
N SER A 27 12.57 -18.63 2.13
CA SER A 27 11.48 -18.50 1.15
C SER A 27 10.66 -17.23 1.34
N LYS A 28 10.30 -16.90 2.59
CA LYS A 28 9.58 -15.65 2.90
C LYS A 28 10.37 -14.42 2.47
N LYS A 29 11.68 -14.37 2.76
CA LYS A 29 12.56 -13.27 2.34
C LYS A 29 12.62 -13.14 0.81
N ARG A 30 12.70 -14.26 0.08
CA ARG A 30 12.69 -14.26 -1.40
C ARG A 30 11.37 -13.72 -1.95
N LEU A 31 10.23 -14.12 -1.39
CA LEU A 31 8.92 -13.62 -1.82
C LEU A 31 8.78 -12.11 -1.58
N LEU A 32 9.25 -11.62 -0.43
CA LEU A 32 9.26 -10.18 -0.13
C LEU A 32 10.14 -9.41 -1.13
N ALA A 33 11.35 -9.91 -1.41
CA ALA A 33 12.23 -9.30 -2.40
C ALA A 33 11.63 -9.31 -3.81
N VAL A 34 10.93 -10.38 -4.22
CA VAL A 34 10.21 -10.42 -5.50
C VAL A 34 9.09 -9.37 -5.53
N HIS A 35 8.35 -9.22 -4.43
CA HIS A 35 7.29 -8.22 -4.32
C HIS A 35 7.81 -6.78 -4.37
N GLU A 36 8.91 -6.50 -3.68
CA GLU A 36 9.60 -5.20 -3.73
C GLU A 36 10.12 -4.91 -5.14
N ASN A 37 10.81 -5.87 -5.76
CA ASN A 37 11.27 -5.75 -7.14
C ASN A 37 10.11 -5.54 -8.15
N GLN A 38 8.95 -6.14 -7.90
CA GLN A 38 7.77 -5.93 -8.74
C GLN A 38 7.22 -4.50 -8.60
N ARG A 39 7.20 -3.93 -7.38
CA ARG A 39 6.84 -2.53 -7.18
C ARG A 39 7.84 -1.59 -7.85
N ASP A 40 9.14 -1.85 -7.71
CA ASP A 40 10.19 -1.03 -8.31
C ASP A 40 10.13 -1.08 -9.84
N LYS A 41 9.86 -2.25 -10.42
CA LYS A 41 9.66 -2.39 -11.88
C LYS A 41 8.40 -1.68 -12.36
N GLN A 42 7.31 -1.68 -11.58
CA GLN A 42 6.12 -0.91 -11.92
C GLN A 42 6.42 0.59 -11.87
N LEU A 43 7.00 1.09 -10.78
CA LEU A 43 7.38 2.50 -10.64
C LEU A 43 8.34 2.92 -11.77
N CYS A 44 9.35 2.10 -12.07
CA CYS A 44 10.29 2.35 -13.15
C CYS A 44 9.60 2.33 -14.53
N SER A 45 8.65 1.43 -14.78
CA SER A 45 7.81 1.42 -15.99
C SER A 45 6.97 2.69 -16.13
N TYR A 46 6.41 3.19 -15.02
CA TYR A 46 5.68 4.45 -14.99
C TYR A 46 6.61 5.65 -15.21
N ILE A 47 7.78 5.69 -14.56
CA ILE A 47 8.79 6.76 -14.74
C ILE A 47 9.35 6.78 -16.18
N CYS A 48 9.67 5.62 -16.76
CA CYS A 48 10.12 5.52 -18.15
C CYS A 48 9.03 5.93 -19.15
N ARG A 49 7.75 5.62 -18.86
CA ARG A 49 6.62 6.16 -19.64
C ARG A 49 6.51 7.68 -19.48
N ILE A 50 6.69 8.19 -18.27
CA ILE A 50 6.65 9.64 -18.00
C ILE A 50 7.71 10.38 -18.82
N ARG A 51 8.94 9.87 -18.84
CA ARG A 51 10.06 10.46 -19.60
C ARG A 51 9.90 10.41 -21.12
N ARG A 52 9.09 9.48 -21.66
CA ARG A 52 8.83 9.36 -23.12
C ARG A 52 7.71 10.27 -23.63
N TYR A 53 6.72 10.60 -22.81
CA TYR A 53 5.55 11.41 -23.19
C TYR A 53 5.55 12.71 -22.36
N GLY A 54 6.49 13.61 -22.62
CA GLY A 54 6.97 14.65 -21.69
C GLY A 54 5.98 15.69 -21.15
N THR A 55 4.72 15.73 -21.57
CA THR A 55 3.72 16.73 -21.10
C THR A 55 2.45 16.10 -20.50
N PHE A 56 1.86 15.10 -21.15
CA PHE A 56 0.70 14.36 -20.60
C PHE A 56 1.04 13.66 -19.27
N SER A 57 2.31 13.25 -19.13
CA SER A 57 2.78 12.45 -18.03
C SER A 57 3.02 13.21 -16.72
N ILE A 58 3.44 14.48 -16.78
CA ILE A 58 3.69 15.29 -15.58
C ILE A 58 2.36 15.63 -14.90
N THR A 59 1.35 16.02 -15.68
CA THR A 59 0.01 16.29 -15.16
C THR A 59 -0.61 15.03 -14.56
N ALA A 60 -0.52 13.89 -15.26
CA ALA A 60 -0.99 12.61 -14.73
C ALA A 60 -0.25 12.22 -13.44
N PHE A 61 1.06 12.42 -13.37
CA PHE A 61 1.86 12.16 -12.16
C PHE A 61 1.45 13.06 -10.98
N ARG A 62 1.23 14.36 -11.25
CA ARG A 62 0.79 15.31 -10.23
C ARG A 62 -0.61 14.96 -9.71
N ILE A 63 -1.52 14.54 -10.59
CA ILE A 63 -2.85 14.07 -10.21
C ILE A 63 -2.74 12.83 -9.32
N VAL A 64 -2.01 11.81 -9.77
CA VAL A 64 -1.85 10.57 -8.99
C VAL A 64 -1.24 10.84 -7.62
N THR A 65 -0.18 11.65 -7.57
CA THR A 65 0.47 12.04 -6.31
C THR A 65 -0.49 12.83 -5.41
N ALA A 66 -1.25 13.79 -5.97
CA ALA A 66 -2.23 14.55 -5.22
C ALA A 66 -3.33 13.64 -4.64
N THR A 67 -3.86 12.70 -5.44
CA THR A 67 -4.88 11.74 -5.00
C THR A 67 -4.37 10.81 -3.92
N GLN A 68 -3.10 10.36 -3.98
CA GLN A 68 -2.49 9.54 -2.94
C GLN A 68 -2.33 10.27 -1.59
N ASN A 69 -2.20 11.59 -1.62
CA ASN A 69 -2.08 12.42 -0.42
C ASN A 69 -3.45 12.84 0.16
N VAL A 70 -4.57 12.50 -0.50
CA VAL A 70 -5.90 12.73 0.05
C VAL A 70 -6.13 11.76 1.21
N THR A 71 -6.29 12.30 2.41
CA THR A 71 -6.62 11.50 3.59
C THR A 71 -8.13 11.28 3.70
N PRO A 72 -8.58 10.22 4.40
CA PRO A 72 -10.02 10.01 4.65
C PRO A 72 -10.70 11.20 5.33
N GLN A 73 -9.98 11.92 6.19
CA GLN A 73 -10.49 13.11 6.88
C GLN A 73 -10.79 14.27 5.92
N ILE A 74 -9.97 14.46 4.87
CA ILE A 74 -10.23 15.47 3.84
C ILE A 74 -11.55 15.16 3.13
N LEU A 75 -11.77 13.88 2.75
CA LEU A 75 -13.00 13.45 2.09
C LEU A 75 -14.24 13.66 2.97
N GLU A 76 -14.16 13.27 4.24
CA GLU A 76 -15.23 13.45 5.22
C GLU A 76 -15.58 14.94 5.42
N ASN A 77 -14.58 15.80 5.55
CA ASN A 77 -14.79 17.24 5.69
C ASN A 77 -15.42 17.85 4.42
N THR A 78 -14.94 17.46 3.24
CA THR A 78 -15.52 17.91 1.96
C THR A 78 -16.96 17.44 1.81
N TRP A 79 -17.29 16.22 2.24
CA TRP A 79 -18.65 15.72 2.20
C TRP A 79 -19.60 16.57 3.05
N ARG A 80 -19.21 16.86 4.30
CA ARG A 80 -19.99 17.72 5.20
C ARG A 80 -20.19 19.14 4.65
N GLU A 81 -19.17 19.69 4.00
CA GLU A 81 -19.28 21.00 3.36
C GLU A 81 -20.30 20.99 2.20
N ILE A 82 -20.32 19.93 1.39
CA ILE A 82 -21.31 19.77 0.32
C ILE A 82 -22.72 19.69 0.90
N GLU A 83 -22.94 18.90 1.95
CA GLU A 83 -24.25 18.80 2.63
C GLU A 83 -24.70 20.17 3.16
N PHE A 84 -23.81 20.89 3.85
CA PHE A 84 -24.08 22.24 4.34
C PHE A 84 -24.48 23.20 3.22
N ARG A 85 -23.76 23.17 2.08
CA ARG A 85 -24.05 24.01 0.92
C ARG A 85 -25.38 23.64 0.25
N LEU A 86 -25.72 22.36 0.21
CA LEU A 86 -27.01 21.88 -0.32
C LEU A 86 -28.16 22.36 0.55
N ASP A 87 -28.01 22.30 1.87
CA ASP A 87 -29.03 22.78 2.79
C ASP A 87 -29.19 24.30 2.72
N GLY A 88 -28.08 25.04 2.61
CA GLY A 88 -28.09 26.47 2.31
C GLY A 88 -28.82 26.78 1.01
N SER A 89 -28.51 26.05 -0.07
CA SER A 89 -29.17 26.23 -1.37
C SER A 89 -30.68 25.94 -1.30
N ARG A 90 -31.10 24.92 -0.55
CA ARG A 90 -32.53 24.62 -0.32
C ARG A 90 -33.21 25.76 0.45
N ALA A 91 -32.58 26.24 1.51
CA ALA A 91 -33.10 27.34 2.31
C ALA A 91 -33.25 28.64 1.51
N THR A 92 -32.34 28.89 0.57
CA THR A 92 -32.35 30.09 -0.28
C THR A 92 -33.08 29.92 -1.61
N LYS A 93 -33.78 28.80 -1.80
CA LYS A 93 -34.48 28.45 -3.06
C LYS A 93 -33.56 28.54 -4.29
N GLY A 94 -32.30 28.16 -4.12
CA GLY A 94 -31.30 28.14 -5.17
C GLY A 94 -30.61 29.48 -5.43
N SER A 95 -30.84 30.52 -4.62
CA SER A 95 -30.06 31.76 -4.76
C SER A 95 -28.61 31.55 -4.29
N HIS A 96 -27.67 32.27 -4.92
CA HIS A 96 -26.25 32.13 -4.62
C HIS A 96 -25.93 32.59 -3.20
N VAL A 97 -25.30 31.72 -2.42
CA VAL A 97 -24.82 32.00 -1.06
C VAL A 97 -23.31 32.01 -1.07
N GLN A 98 -22.71 33.17 -0.83
CA GLN A 98 -21.27 33.30 -0.69
C GLN A 98 -20.86 32.88 0.73
N ILE A 99 -19.97 31.91 0.83
CA ILE A 99 -19.41 31.43 2.09
C ILE A 99 -17.96 31.94 2.14
N HIS A 100 -17.57 32.58 3.25
CA HIS A 100 -16.21 33.12 3.48
C HIS A 100 -15.30 32.09 4.14
#